data_AF-A0A522ZX58-F1
#
_entry.id   AF-A0A522ZX58-F1
#
_cell.length_a   1.000
_cell.length_b   1.000
_cell.length_c   1.000
_cell.angle_alpha   90.00
_cell.angle_beta   90.00
_cell.angle_gamma   90.00
#
_symmetry.space_group_name_H-M   'P 1'
#
loop_
_entity.id
_entity.type
_entity.pdbx_description
1 polymer ?
#
loop_
_entity_poly.entity_id
_entity_poly.type
_entity_poly.pdbx_seq_one_letter_code
_entity_poly.pdbx_strand_id
1 'polypeptide(L)'
;MSRFMNRAALALGALATAIAFTVPARAADVVLLPNGLMKPTTKEQTAPNQFKKAPPWRIGVSFPGVGNTWIVQLFQEMKYEASLHKEIKDFTIVEANWTPAKQVADVEDLITKKVDLIIFSPIS
;
A
#
# COMPACT_ATOMS: atom_id res chain seq x y z
N MET A 1 1.87 70.12 -18.05
CA MET A 1 1.81 68.88 -18.85
C MET A 1 2.59 67.69 -18.25
N SER A 2 3.69 67.89 -17.51
CA SER A 2 4.51 66.78 -16.95
C SER A 2 3.83 65.90 -15.88
N ARG A 3 2.97 66.46 -15.01
CA ARG A 3 2.30 65.69 -13.93
C ARG A 3 1.23 64.68 -14.40
N PHE A 4 0.63 64.91 -15.57
CA PHE A 4 -0.35 64.00 -16.18
C PHE A 4 0.32 62.80 -16.84
N MET A 5 1.47 63.01 -17.48
CA MET A 5 2.28 61.96 -18.09
C MET A 5 2.76 60.92 -17.07
N ASN A 6 3.15 61.37 -15.87
CA ASN A 6 3.62 60.50 -14.78
C ASN A 6 2.51 59.65 -14.17
N ARG A 7 1.26 60.13 -14.14
CA ARG A 7 0.10 59.37 -13.64
C ARG A 7 -0.36 58.30 -14.65
N ALA A 8 -0.31 58.61 -15.94
CA ALA A 8 -0.58 57.65 -16.99
C ALA A 8 0.49 56.54 -17.03
N ALA A 9 1.77 56.89 -16.89
CA ALA A 9 2.86 55.93 -16.81
C ALA A 9 2.78 55.01 -15.58
N LEU A 10 2.40 55.55 -14.40
CA LEU A 10 2.15 54.73 -13.21
C LEU A 10 0.94 53.81 -13.37
N ALA A 11 -0.16 54.29 -13.98
CA ALA A 11 -1.36 53.48 -14.20
C ALA A 11 -1.12 52.34 -15.20
N LEU A 12 -0.35 52.59 -16.25
CA LEU A 12 0.09 51.56 -17.21
C LEU A 12 1.05 50.55 -16.59
N GLY A 13 1.98 51.00 -15.74
CA GLY A 13 2.89 50.12 -15.01
C GLY A 13 2.15 49.19 -14.02
N ALA A 14 1.14 49.71 -13.32
CA ALA A 14 0.29 48.95 -12.40
C ALA A 14 -0.62 47.94 -13.12
N LEU A 15 -1.14 48.29 -14.31
CA LEU A 15 -1.94 47.37 -15.11
C LEU A 15 -1.09 46.22 -15.69
N ALA A 16 0.14 46.51 -16.11
CA ALA A 16 1.09 45.51 -16.60
C ALA A 16 1.53 44.51 -15.51
N THR A 17 1.63 44.95 -14.25
CA THR A 17 1.94 44.06 -13.11
C THR A 17 0.75 43.21 -12.70
N ALA A 18 -0.49 43.73 -12.76
CA ALA A 18 -1.69 42.95 -12.44
C ALA A 18 -1.93 41.78 -13.43
N ILE A 19 -1.58 41.94 -14.71
CA ILE A 19 -1.70 40.90 -15.73
C ILE A 19 -0.59 39.83 -15.57
N ALA A 20 0.58 40.20 -15.02
CA ALA A 20 1.69 39.28 -14.83
C ALA A 20 1.49 38.28 -13.66
N PHE A 21 0.58 38.58 -12.73
CA PHE A 21 0.30 37.71 -11.56
C PHE A 21 -0.94 36.81 -11.73
N THR A 22 -1.67 36.89 -12.84
CA THR A 22 -2.76 35.95 -13.15
C THR A 22 -2.22 34.75 -13.93
N VAL A 23 -1.29 33.99 -13.34
CA VAL A 23 -1.02 32.64 -13.83
C VAL A 23 -2.15 31.76 -13.32
N PRO A 24 -3.00 31.18 -14.18
CA PRO A 24 -4.02 30.26 -13.71
C PRO A 24 -3.28 29.06 -13.09
N ALA A 25 -3.48 28.85 -11.79
CA ALA A 25 -3.08 27.61 -11.14
C ALA A 25 -3.85 26.47 -11.81
N ARG A 26 -3.24 25.81 -12.79
CA ARG A 26 -3.80 24.62 -13.41
C ARG A 26 -3.52 23.47 -12.46
N ALA A 27 -4.57 22.86 -11.93
CA ALA A 27 -4.44 21.58 -11.24
C ALA A 27 -3.74 20.60 -12.19
N ALA A 28 -2.81 19.81 -11.67
CA ALA A 28 -2.19 18.75 -12.45
C ALA A 28 -3.29 17.81 -12.96
N ASP A 29 -3.19 17.38 -14.22
CA ASP A 29 -4.12 16.41 -14.78
C ASP A 29 -4.12 15.14 -13.95
N VAL A 30 -5.31 14.56 -13.73
CA VAL A 30 -5.45 13.32 -12.97
C VAL A 30 -4.86 12.18 -13.80
N VAL A 31 -3.70 11.66 -13.38
CA VAL A 31 -3.11 10.47 -13.97
C VAL A 31 -3.87 9.25 -13.48
N LEU A 32 -4.76 8.74 -14.32
CA LEU A 32 -5.44 7.47 -14.09
C LEU A 32 -4.48 6.31 -14.38
N LEU A 33 -4.54 5.28 -13.54
CA LEU A 33 -3.87 4.02 -13.80
C LEU A 33 -4.37 3.43 -15.14
N PRO A 34 -3.50 2.84 -15.98
CA PRO A 34 -3.89 2.20 -17.22
C PRO A 34 -5.08 1.24 -17.08
N ASN A 35 -6.04 1.37 -18.00
CA ASN A 35 -7.22 0.50 -18.03
C ASN A 35 -6.82 -0.97 -18.17
N GLY A 36 -7.25 -1.79 -17.22
CA GLY A 36 -7.04 -3.22 -17.24
C GLY A 36 -5.77 -3.72 -16.54
N LEU A 37 -5.10 -2.88 -15.74
CA LEU A 37 -4.02 -3.31 -14.84
C LEU A 37 -4.41 -4.50 -13.95
N MET A 38 -5.69 -4.57 -13.55
CA MET A 38 -6.22 -5.66 -12.72
C MET A 38 -6.87 -6.78 -13.54
N LYS A 39 -6.69 -6.82 -14.87
CA LYS A 39 -7.20 -7.92 -15.67
C LYS A 39 -6.41 -9.19 -15.35
N PRO A 40 -7.08 -10.32 -15.08
CA PRO A 40 -6.39 -11.60 -14.91
C PRO A 40 -5.51 -11.89 -16.13
N THR A 41 -4.26 -12.22 -15.89
CA THR A 41 -3.30 -12.63 -16.94
C THR A 41 -3.47 -14.10 -17.34
N THR A 42 -4.23 -14.87 -16.55
CA THR A 42 -4.52 -16.29 -16.78
C THR A 42 -5.95 -16.63 -16.38
N LYS A 43 -6.48 -17.72 -16.95
CA LYS A 43 -7.75 -18.35 -16.55
C LYS A 43 -7.54 -19.52 -15.59
N GLU A 44 -6.30 -19.84 -15.27
CA GLU A 44 -5.97 -20.95 -14.37
C GLU A 44 -6.56 -20.71 -12.99
N GLN A 45 -7.30 -21.70 -12.51
CA GLN A 45 -7.89 -21.73 -11.18
C GLN A 45 -7.76 -23.15 -10.64
N THR A 46 -7.56 -23.24 -9.33
CA THR A 46 -7.58 -24.53 -8.63
C THR A 46 -9.02 -25.02 -8.55
N ALA A 47 -9.22 -26.34 -8.58
CA ALA A 47 -10.56 -26.90 -8.45
C ALA A 47 -11.11 -26.62 -7.04
N PRO A 48 -12.44 -26.46 -6.88
CA PRO A 48 -13.05 -26.30 -5.56
C PRO A 48 -12.60 -27.42 -4.61
N ASN A 49 -12.18 -27.04 -3.41
CA ASN A 49 -11.70 -27.96 -2.36
C ASN A 49 -10.44 -28.77 -2.70
N GLN A 50 -9.72 -28.48 -3.79
CA GLN A 50 -8.52 -29.23 -4.20
C GLN A 50 -7.46 -29.30 -3.09
N PHE A 51 -7.32 -28.25 -2.27
CA PHE A 51 -6.36 -28.16 -1.17
C PHE A 51 -7.03 -28.13 0.20
N LYS A 52 -8.28 -28.58 0.30
CA LYS A 52 -9.01 -28.60 1.57
C LYS A 52 -8.31 -29.53 2.56
N LYS A 53 -8.05 -29.02 3.76
CA LYS A 53 -7.45 -29.76 4.86
C LYS A 53 -8.30 -29.64 6.11
N ALA A 54 -8.49 -30.76 6.82
CA ALA A 54 -9.20 -30.75 8.11
C ALA A 54 -8.35 -30.09 9.21
N PRO A 55 -8.97 -29.43 10.20
CA PRO A 55 -8.26 -28.87 11.35
C PRO A 55 -7.63 -29.96 12.24
N PRO A 56 -6.68 -29.62 13.13
CA PRO A 56 -6.29 -28.25 13.50
C PRO A 56 -5.17 -27.67 12.64
N TRP A 57 -5.28 -26.39 12.27
CA TRP A 57 -4.42 -25.72 11.30
C TRP A 57 -3.26 -24.96 11.91
N ARG A 58 -2.13 -24.91 11.21
CA ARG A 58 -1.01 -24.02 11.50
C ARG A 58 -0.98 -22.89 10.48
N ILE A 59 -0.99 -21.65 10.93
CA ILE A 59 -1.03 -20.47 10.07
C ILE A 59 0.25 -19.65 10.30
N GLY A 60 0.96 -19.38 9.21
CA GLY A 60 2.10 -18.47 9.17
C GLY A 60 1.73 -17.15 8.52
N VAL A 61 2.26 -16.05 9.03
CA VAL A 61 2.15 -14.72 8.43
C VAL A 61 3.55 -14.21 8.16
N SER A 62 3.86 -13.88 6.91
CA SER A 62 5.09 -13.19 6.52
C SER A 62 4.77 -11.73 6.20
N PHE A 63 5.41 -10.81 6.91
CA PHE A 63 5.13 -9.38 6.84
C PHE A 63 6.42 -8.55 6.76
N PRO A 64 6.43 -7.36 6.12
CA PRO A 64 7.64 -6.54 6.01
C PRO A 64 8.27 -6.18 7.35
N GLY A 65 7.46 -5.83 8.34
CA GLY A 65 7.87 -5.48 9.70
C GLY A 65 7.05 -4.31 10.25
N VAL A 66 7.10 -4.10 11.56
CA VAL A 66 6.43 -2.96 12.21
C VAL A 66 7.14 -1.66 11.86
N GLY A 67 6.45 -0.78 11.12
CA GLY A 67 6.93 0.57 10.80
C GLY A 67 6.00 1.70 11.28
N ASN A 68 4.80 1.37 11.75
CA ASN A 68 3.82 2.34 12.23
C ASN A 68 2.79 1.65 13.15
N THR A 69 1.96 2.47 13.82
CA THR A 69 0.93 2.00 14.76
C THR A 69 -0.16 1.16 14.10
N TRP A 70 -0.46 1.41 12.82
CA TRP A 70 -1.43 0.61 12.08
C TRP A 70 -0.98 -0.86 11.98
N ILE A 71 0.31 -1.13 11.71
CA ILE A 71 0.84 -2.51 11.66
C ILE A 71 0.80 -3.16 13.05
N VAL A 72 1.10 -2.40 14.10
CA VAL A 72 1.01 -2.91 15.48
C VAL A 72 -0.42 -3.35 15.79
N GLN A 73 -1.41 -2.51 15.46
CA GLN A 73 -2.81 -2.82 15.67
C GLN A 73 -3.24 -4.04 14.83
N LEU A 74 -2.87 -4.07 13.54
CA LEU A 74 -3.15 -5.20 12.66
C LEU A 74 -2.65 -6.52 13.26
N PHE A 75 -1.42 -6.56 13.79
CA PHE A 75 -0.88 -7.79 14.39
C PHE A 75 -1.66 -8.21 15.63
N GLN A 76 -2.13 -7.27 16.45
CA GLN A 76 -2.95 -7.60 17.63
C GLN A 76 -4.33 -8.10 17.21
N GLU A 77 -4.97 -7.47 16.23
CA GLU A 77 -6.26 -7.90 15.70
C GLU A 77 -6.17 -9.28 15.05
N MET A 78 -5.12 -9.56 14.27
CA MET A 78 -4.87 -10.88 13.69
C MET A 78 -4.71 -11.96 14.77
N LYS A 79 -3.94 -11.68 15.82
CA LYS A 79 -3.76 -12.60 16.95
C LYS A 79 -5.05 -12.81 17.73
N TYR A 80 -5.80 -11.73 17.96
CA TYR A 80 -7.10 -11.78 18.64
C TYR A 80 -8.07 -12.64 17.85
N GLU A 81 -8.24 -12.38 16.56
CA GLU A 81 -9.11 -13.18 15.68
C GLU A 81 -8.70 -14.65 15.71
N ALA A 82 -7.41 -14.95 15.49
CA ALA A 82 -6.92 -16.33 15.53
C ALA A 82 -7.22 -17.04 16.88
N SER A 83 -7.23 -16.31 17.99
CA SER A 83 -7.54 -16.86 19.32
C SER A 83 -9.01 -17.26 19.50
N LEU A 84 -9.92 -16.69 18.70
CA LEU A 84 -11.35 -17.04 18.72
C LEU A 84 -11.62 -18.39 18.02
N HIS A 85 -10.68 -18.89 17.23
CA HIS A 85 -10.80 -20.10 16.41
C HIS A 85 -10.03 -21.27 17.01
N LYS A 86 -10.75 -22.19 17.68
CA LYS A 86 -10.16 -23.40 18.31
C LYS A 86 -9.56 -24.37 17.28
N GLU A 87 -9.97 -24.24 16.03
CA GLU A 87 -9.48 -24.99 14.90
C GLU A 87 -8.08 -24.54 14.44
N ILE A 88 -7.57 -23.41 14.94
CA ILE A 88 -6.19 -22.97 14.72
C ILE A 88 -5.32 -23.51 15.85
N LYS A 89 -4.39 -24.40 15.51
CA LYS A 89 -3.39 -24.96 16.42
C LYS A 89 -2.30 -23.94 16.76
N ASP A 90 -1.69 -23.36 15.72
CA ASP A 90 -0.51 -22.51 15.82
C ASP A 90 -0.72 -21.29 14.92
N PHE A 91 -0.45 -20.09 15.43
CA PHE A 91 -0.52 -18.83 14.67
C PHE A 91 0.78 -18.05 14.87
N THR A 92 1.58 -17.91 13.81
CA THR A 92 2.91 -17.28 13.88
C THR A 92 3.02 -16.13 12.92
N ILE A 93 3.46 -14.97 13.41
CA ILE A 93 3.85 -13.82 12.58
C ILE A 93 5.38 -13.73 12.58
N VAL A 94 5.97 -13.60 11.39
CA VAL A 94 7.39 -13.32 11.18
C VAL A 94 7.56 -12.02 10.40
N GLU A 95 8.57 -11.25 10.80
CA GLU A 95 8.83 -9.92 10.26
C GLU A 95 10.13 -9.91 9.45
N ALA A 96 10.06 -9.48 8.20
CA ALA A 96 11.19 -9.45 7.28
C ALA A 96 12.16 -8.28 7.52
N ASN A 97 11.92 -7.41 8.51
CA ASN A 97 12.69 -6.20 8.78
C ASN A 97 13.01 -5.40 7.51
N TRP A 98 12.00 -5.24 6.65
CA TRP A 98 12.11 -4.52 5.37
C TRP A 98 13.21 -5.03 4.44
N THR A 99 13.63 -6.29 4.62
CA THR A 99 14.72 -6.92 3.86
C THR A 99 14.14 -8.04 2.99
N PRO A 100 14.13 -7.91 1.65
CA PRO A 100 13.57 -8.94 0.76
C PRO A 100 14.22 -10.32 0.93
N ALA A 101 15.54 -10.37 1.12
CA ALA A 101 16.25 -11.63 1.36
C ALA A 101 15.76 -12.33 2.63
N LYS A 102 15.47 -11.57 3.69
CA LYS A 102 14.87 -12.12 4.91
C LYS A 102 13.44 -12.57 4.67
N GLN A 103 12.65 -11.85 3.87
CA GLN A 103 11.28 -12.26 3.56
C GLN A 103 11.22 -13.62 2.86
N VAL A 104 12.16 -13.90 1.95
CA VAL A 104 12.31 -15.21 1.31
C VAL A 104 12.61 -16.28 2.36
N ALA A 105 13.62 -16.05 3.21
CA ALA A 105 13.99 -16.99 4.27
C ALA A 105 12.83 -17.25 5.26
N ASP A 106 12.08 -16.20 5.62
CA ASP A 106 10.90 -16.30 6.48
C ASP A 106 9.84 -17.22 5.87
N VAL A 107 9.59 -17.13 4.56
CA VAL A 107 8.65 -18.03 3.85
C VAL A 107 9.17 -19.46 3.80
N GLU A 108 10.46 -19.66 3.51
CA GLU A 108 11.10 -20.99 3.51
C GLU A 108 11.02 -21.65 4.89
N ASP A 109 11.20 -20.88 5.96
CA ASP A 109 11.06 -21.33 7.34
C ASP A 109 9.61 -21.72 7.66
N LEU A 110 8.62 -20.94 7.22
CA LEU A 110 7.20 -21.26 7.39
C LEU A 110 6.84 -22.57 6.66
N ILE A 111 7.33 -22.76 5.43
CA ILE A 111 7.16 -24.00 4.67
C ILE A 111 7.81 -25.17 5.41
N THR A 112 9.03 -24.99 5.91
CA THR A 112 9.77 -26.01 6.69
C THR A 112 9.03 -26.40 7.97
N LYS A 113 8.39 -25.42 8.64
CA LYS A 113 7.50 -25.64 9.79
C LYS A 113 6.17 -26.33 9.44
N LYS A 114 5.92 -26.61 8.15
CA LYS A 114 4.73 -27.27 7.63
C LYS A 114 3.45 -26.55 8.06
N VAL A 115 3.42 -25.22 7.87
CA VAL A 115 2.18 -24.46 8.00
C VAL A 115 1.20 -24.88 6.91
N ASP A 116 -0.09 -24.78 7.22
CA ASP A 116 -1.19 -25.12 6.32
C ASP A 116 -1.60 -23.95 5.45
N LEU A 117 -1.35 -22.73 5.93
CA LEU A 117 -1.65 -21.48 5.24
C LEU A 117 -0.53 -20.46 5.52
N ILE A 118 -0.15 -19.72 4.48
CA ILE A 118 0.70 -18.52 4.59
C ILE A 118 -0.13 -17.30 4.19
N ILE A 119 -0.24 -16.34 5.11
CA ILE A 119 -0.69 -14.97 4.80
C ILE A 119 0.57 -14.16 4.46
N PHE A 120 0.61 -13.57 3.28
CA PHE A 120 1.83 -12.93 2.75
C PHE A 120 1.57 -11.46 2.43
N SER A 121 2.35 -10.57 3.04
CA SER A 121 2.41 -9.15 2.69
C SER A 121 3.76 -8.85 2.04
N PRO A 122 3.84 -8.65 0.71
CA PRO A 122 5.11 -8.41 0.03
C PRO A 122 5.77 -7.10 0.45
N ILE A 123 7.10 -7.08 0.50
CA ILE A 123 7.88 -5.83 0.42
C ILE A 123 7.79 -5.32 -1.04
N SER A 124 7.54 -4.02 -1.20
CA SER A 124 7.45 -3.33 -2.51
C SER A 124 8.82 -2.82 -2.98
#